data_AF-A0A426QPU2-F1
#
_entry.id   AF-A0A426QPU2-F1
#
_cell.length_a   1.000
_cell.length_b   1.000
_cell.length_c   1.000
_cell.angle_alpha   90.00
_cell.angle_beta   90.00
_cell.angle_gamma   90.00
#
_symmetry.space_group_name_H-M   'P 1'
#
loop_
_entity.id
_entity.type
_entity.pdbx_description
1 polymer ?
#
loop_
_entity_poly.entity_id
_entity_poly.type
_entity_poly.pdbx_seq_one_letter_code
_entity_poly.pdbx_strand_id
1 'polypeptide(L)'
;MTAFLLVLAGSLMPVLDPQTFDDFSDGAWWALVTLSTVGYGDLVPQTDAARAMGFVFVGVAVVWLALISASTAAFLVGLRMEASSQDEERIDMQILHRLDRIEALLEHDLAARKDQEDRGADNGMDHEPPGR
;
A
#
# COMPACT_ATOMS: atom_id res chain seq x y z
N MET A 1 7.54 13.09 18.80
CA MET A 1 7.21 14.36 18.11
C MET A 1 5.98 15.02 18.71
N THR A 2 4.81 14.37 18.73
CA THR A 2 3.58 14.90 19.36
C THR A 2 3.80 15.39 20.79
N ALA A 3 4.35 14.55 21.67
CA ALA A 3 4.66 14.94 23.05
C ALA A 3 5.63 16.13 23.14
N PHE A 4 6.58 16.23 22.19
CA PHE A 4 7.49 17.36 22.12
C PHE A 4 6.76 18.65 21.75
N LEU A 5 5.83 18.61 20.79
CA LEU A 5 5.00 19.77 20.43
C LEU A 5 4.13 20.23 21.61
N LEU A 6 3.53 19.30 22.34
CA LEU A 6 2.71 19.61 23.52
C LEU A 6 3.54 20.22 24.65
N VAL A 7 4.70 19.63 24.96
CA VAL A 7 5.59 20.17 26.00
C VAL A 7 6.16 21.53 25.58
N LEU A 8 6.57 21.67 24.32
CA LEU A 8 7.08 22.94 23.80
C LEU A 8 6.01 24.03 23.95
N ALA A 9 4.81 23.82 23.43
CA ALA A 9 3.75 24.81 23.51
C ALA A 9 3.29 25.07 24.96
N GLY A 10 3.17 24.03 25.79
CA GLY A 10 2.88 24.15 27.21
C GLY A 10 3.90 24.99 27.97
N SER A 11 5.20 24.83 27.68
CA SER A 11 6.24 25.63 28.33
C SER A 11 6.41 27.03 27.75
N LEU A 12 6.18 27.23 26.45
CA LEU A 12 6.47 28.49 25.76
C LEU A 12 5.30 29.47 25.78
N MET A 13 4.05 29.00 25.67
CA MET A 13 2.89 29.89 25.57
C MET A 13 2.67 30.76 26.83
N PRO A 14 2.75 30.24 28.06
CA PRO A 14 2.65 31.06 29.26
C PRO A 14 3.77 32.11 29.38
N VAL A 15 4.92 31.86 28.76
CA VAL A 15 6.05 32.83 28.76
C VAL A 15 5.84 33.92 27.71
N LEU A 16 5.28 33.58 26.55
CA LEU A 16 5.05 34.52 25.44
C LEU A 16 3.75 35.32 25.59
N ASP A 17 2.75 34.75 26.27
CA ASP A 17 1.45 35.35 26.50
C ASP A 17 0.90 34.97 27.90
N PRO A 18 1.52 35.50 28.97
CA PRO A 18 1.10 35.25 30.35
C PRO A 18 -0.26 35.85 30.71
N GLN A 19 -0.90 36.61 29.81
CA GLN A 19 -2.23 37.17 30.04
C GLN A 19 -3.34 36.23 29.59
N THR A 20 -3.01 35.31 28.68
CA THR A 20 -3.97 34.34 28.13
C THR A 20 -3.72 32.94 28.67
N PHE A 21 -2.48 32.56 28.93
CA PHE A 21 -2.11 31.23 29.41
C PHE A 21 -1.53 31.34 30.81
N ASP A 22 -2.25 30.85 31.82
CA ASP A 22 -1.87 31.00 33.22
C ASP A 22 -0.77 30.00 33.62
N ASP A 23 -0.83 28.78 33.08
CA ASP A 23 0.11 27.72 33.40
C ASP A 23 0.44 26.80 32.21
N PHE A 24 1.31 25.81 32.48
CA PHE A 24 1.72 24.82 31.48
C PHE A 24 0.54 24.06 30.88
N SER A 25 -0.49 23.79 31.69
CA SER A 25 -1.63 22.99 31.28
C SER A 25 -2.47 23.70 30.22
N ASP A 26 -2.62 25.02 30.33
CA ASP A 26 -3.32 25.85 29.34
C ASP A 26 -2.60 25.83 27.98
N GLY A 27 -1.27 26.00 28.00
CA GLY A 27 -0.47 25.95 26.77
C GLY A 27 -0.49 24.57 26.12
N ALA A 28 -0.44 23.50 26.91
CA ALA A 28 -0.53 22.13 26.42
C ALA A 28 -1.93 21.79 25.90
N TRP A 29 -2.98 22.31 26.54
CA TRP A 29 -4.37 22.18 26.11
C TRP A 29 -4.60 22.86 24.76
N TRP A 30 -4.17 24.11 24.62
CA TRP A 30 -4.24 24.83 23.34
C TRP A 30 -3.51 24.08 22.23
N ALA A 31 -2.32 23.54 22.54
CA ALA A 31 -1.54 22.76 21.60
C ALA A 31 -2.28 21.47 21.18
N LEU A 32 -2.92 20.78 22.12
CA LEU A 32 -3.69 19.57 21.87
C LEU A 32 -4.93 19.82 21.00
N VAL A 33 -5.68 20.88 21.30
CA VAL A 33 -6.89 21.29 20.57
C VAL A 33 -6.54 21.79 19.16
N THR A 34 -5.41 22.47 19.02
CA THR A 34 -4.91 22.94 17.73
C THR A 34 -4.35 21.78 16.89
N LEU A 35 -3.55 20.90 17.49
CA LEU A 35 -2.98 19.73 16.83
C LEU A 35 -4.05 18.72 16.40
N SER A 36 -5.15 18.61 17.15
CA SER A 36 -6.31 17.79 16.76
C SER A 36 -7.21 18.48 15.73
N THR A 37 -6.90 19.72 15.33
CA THR A 37 -7.69 20.55 14.40
C THR A 37 -9.11 20.89 14.88
N VAL A 38 -9.41 20.68 16.17
CA VAL A 38 -10.70 20.99 16.77
C VAL A 38 -10.90 22.50 16.93
N GLY A 39 -9.89 23.19 17.47
CA GLY A 39 -9.86 24.66 17.53
C GLY A 39 -11.05 25.30 18.27
N TYR A 40 -11.28 24.97 19.54
CA TYR A 40 -12.38 25.55 20.33
C TYR A 40 -12.34 27.08 20.41
N GLY A 41 -11.15 27.68 20.41
CA GLY A 41 -10.97 29.13 20.48
C GLY A 41 -11.21 29.73 21.86
N ASP A 42 -11.25 28.89 22.89
CA ASP A 42 -11.29 29.25 24.32
C ASP A 42 -9.98 29.92 24.77
N LEU A 43 -8.85 29.36 24.33
CA LEU A 43 -7.52 29.94 24.52
C LEU A 43 -6.91 30.23 23.16
N VAL A 44 -6.49 31.47 22.92
CA VAL A 44 -5.94 31.91 21.63
C VAL A 44 -4.84 32.94 21.87
N PRO A 45 -3.64 32.78 21.28
CA PRO A 45 -2.55 33.74 21.41
C PRO A 45 -2.98 35.17 21.03
N GLN A 46 -2.84 36.09 21.97
CA GLN A 46 -3.16 37.51 21.81
C GLN A 46 -1.92 38.36 21.51
N THR A 47 -0.76 37.98 22.06
CA THR A 47 0.49 38.72 21.81
C THR A 47 1.08 38.41 20.43
N ASP A 48 1.71 39.38 19.79
CA ASP A 48 2.33 39.19 18.47
C ASP A 48 3.39 38.08 18.46
N ALA A 49 4.16 37.95 19.55
CA ALA A 49 5.16 36.91 19.70
C ALA A 49 4.54 35.51 19.81
N ALA A 50 3.46 35.36 20.60
CA ALA A 50 2.76 34.09 20.73
C ALA A 50 2.01 33.71 19.44
N ARG A 51 1.49 34.70 18.68
CA ARG A 51 0.89 34.48 17.36
C ARG A 51 1.91 34.00 16.34
N ALA A 52 3.10 34.61 16.29
CA ALA A 52 4.19 34.16 15.42
C ALA A 52 4.61 32.71 15.73
N MET A 53 4.75 32.38 17.01
CA MET A 53 4.98 31.00 17.46
C MET A 53 3.84 30.06 17.04
N GLY A 54 2.58 30.51 17.18
CA GLY A 54 1.40 29.77 16.77
C GLY A 54 1.37 29.44 15.28
N PHE A 55 1.76 30.38 14.41
CA PHE A 55 1.89 30.12 12.97
C PHE A 55 2.89 29.02 12.67
N VAL A 56 4.07 29.05 13.30
CA VAL A 56 5.10 28.00 13.14
C VAL A 56 4.57 26.67 13.67
N PHE A 57 3.93 26.67 14.84
CA PHE A 57 3.35 25.49 15.46
C PHE A 57 2.33 24.80 14.54
N VAL A 58 1.39 25.56 13.96
CA VAL A 58 0.38 25.02 13.03
C VAL A 58 1.05 24.45 11.78
N GLY A 59 2.06 25.14 11.22
CA GLY A 59 2.81 24.62 10.06
C GLY A 59 3.45 23.26 10.35
N VAL A 60 4.11 23.11 11.50
CA VAL A 60 4.72 21.84 11.93
C VAL A 60 3.66 20.78 12.20
N ALA A 61 2.54 21.15 12.85
CA ALA A 61 1.44 20.25 13.14
C ALA A 61 0.82 19.65 11.87
N VAL A 62 0.58 20.48 10.84
CA VAL A 62 0.02 20.03 9.55
C VAL A 62 0.95 19.05 8.85
N VAL A 63 2.25 19.36 8.76
CA VAL A 63 3.24 18.45 8.17
C VAL A 63 3.28 17.13 8.93
N TRP A 64 3.26 17.19 10.26
CA TRP A 64 3.26 16.00 11.11
C TRP A 64 2.01 15.12 10.91
N LEU A 65 0.82 15.71 10.83
CA LEU A 65 -0.43 14.98 10.51
C LEU A 65 -0.38 14.34 9.13
N ALA A 66 0.15 15.05 8.12
CA ALA A 66 0.30 14.51 6.77
C ALA A 66 1.24 13.30 6.73
N LEU A 67 2.34 13.33 7.49
CA LEU A 67 3.27 12.20 7.59
C LEU A 67 2.63 10.97 8.25
N ILE A 68 1.85 11.17 9.30
CA ILE A 68 1.10 10.06 9.93
C ILE A 68 0.13 9.46 8.92
N SER A 69 -0.64 10.30 8.23
CA SER A 69 -1.61 9.86 7.21
C SER A 69 -0.93 9.08 6.08
N ALA A 70 0.18 9.60 5.55
CA ALA A 70 0.96 8.93 4.50
C ALA A 70 1.53 7.59 4.98
N SER A 71 2.04 7.52 6.21
CA SER A 71 2.55 6.29 6.81
C SER A 71 1.46 5.23 6.94
N THR A 72 0.27 5.61 7.41
CA THR A 72 -0.88 4.70 7.49
C THR A 72 -1.33 4.22 6.11
N ALA A 73 -1.39 5.12 5.12
CA ALA A 73 -1.72 4.75 3.75
C ALA A 73 -0.69 3.77 3.16
N ALA A 74 0.61 4.04 3.34
CA ALA A 74 1.69 3.17 2.88
C ALA A 74 1.63 1.78 3.54
N PHE A 75 1.32 1.72 4.84
CA PHE A 75 1.13 0.45 5.54
C PHE A 75 -0.03 -0.37 4.94
N LEU A 76 -1.18 0.26 4.67
CA LEU A 76 -2.32 -0.41 4.05
C LEU A 76 -2.02 -0.87 2.61
N VAL A 77 -1.29 -0.06 1.83
CA VAL A 77 -0.85 -0.44 0.49
C VAL A 77 0.13 -1.61 0.56
N GLY A 78 1.07 -1.62 1.51
CA GLY A 78 1.99 -2.74 1.72
C GLY A 78 1.27 -4.06 1.96
N LEU A 79 0.26 -4.07 2.84
CA LEU A 79 -0.58 -5.26 3.07
C LEU A 79 -1.31 -5.72 1.81
N ARG A 80 -1.77 -4.78 0.97
CA ARG A 80 -2.43 -5.10 -0.30
C ARG A 80 -1.45 -5.63 -1.34
N MET A 81 -0.23 -5.10 -1.37
CA MET A 81 0.82 -5.53 -2.29
C MET A 81 1.24 -6.97 -2.04
N GLU A 82 1.44 -7.37 -0.77
CA GLU A 82 1.76 -8.76 -0.40
C GLU A 82 0.64 -9.74 -0.80
N ALA A 83 -0.62 -9.34 -0.64
CA ALA A 83 -1.75 -10.14 -1.08
C ALA A 83 -1.79 -10.26 -2.62
N SER A 84 -1.58 -9.16 -3.35
CA SER A 84 -1.60 -9.18 -4.81
C SER A 84 -0.43 -9.96 -5.41
N SER A 85 0.77 -9.92 -4.80
CA SER A 85 1.91 -10.68 -5.30
C SER A 85 1.69 -12.18 -5.16
N GLN A 86 1.05 -12.62 -4.06
CA GLN A 86 0.66 -14.02 -3.90
C GLN A 86 -0.37 -14.46 -4.94
N ASP A 87 -1.33 -13.59 -5.28
CA ASP A 87 -2.31 -13.89 -6.32
C ASP A 87 -1.66 -14.00 -7.70
N GLU A 88 -0.71 -13.12 -8.01
CA GLU A 88 0.04 -13.12 -9.27
C GLU A 88 0.90 -14.41 -9.40
N GLU A 89 1.65 -14.78 -8.35
CA GLU A 89 2.40 -16.04 -8.32
C GLU A 89 1.49 -17.27 -8.47
N ARG A 90 0.30 -17.25 -7.86
CA ARG A 90 -0.69 -18.34 -8.00
C ARG A 90 -1.22 -18.44 -9.43
N ILE A 91 -1.47 -17.31 -10.08
CA ILE A 91 -1.93 -17.27 -11.47
C ILE A 91 -0.86 -17.81 -12.40
N ASP A 92 0.40 -17.37 -12.24
CA ASP A 92 1.53 -17.84 -13.05
C ASP A 92 1.72 -19.35 -12.90
N MET A 93 1.67 -19.87 -11.67
CA MET A 93 1.74 -21.31 -11.44
C MET A 93 0.59 -22.08 -12.11
N GLN A 94 -0.63 -21.54 -12.12
CA GLN A 94 -1.75 -22.15 -12.82
C GLN A 94 -1.58 -22.13 -14.33
N ILE A 95 -1.03 -21.05 -14.89
CA ILE A 95 -0.75 -20.92 -16.32
C ILE A 95 0.28 -21.97 -16.74
N LEU A 96 1.41 -22.06 -16.04
CA LEU A 96 2.46 -23.04 -16.33
C LEU A 96 1.94 -24.47 -16.27
N HIS A 97 1.20 -24.83 -15.22
CA HIS A 97 0.59 -26.15 -15.10
C HIS A 97 -0.37 -26.47 -16.25
N ARG A 98 -1.12 -25.48 -16.74
CA ARG A 98 -2.01 -25.67 -17.88
C ARG A 98 -1.25 -25.83 -19.19
N LEU A 99 -0.13 -25.11 -19.35
CA LEU A 99 0.75 -25.26 -20.51
C LEU A 99 1.34 -26.66 -20.55
N ASP A 100 1.89 -27.17 -19.44
CA ASP A 100 2.41 -28.54 -19.34
C ASP A 100 1.33 -29.57 -19.68
N ARG A 101 0.09 -29.34 -19.22
CA ARG A 101 -1.04 -30.22 -19.54
C ARG A 101 -1.41 -30.19 -21.02
N ILE A 102 -1.39 -29.02 -21.66
CA ILE A 102 -1.64 -28.89 -23.10
C ILE A 102 -0.54 -29.60 -23.89
N GLU A 103 0.72 -29.43 -23.50
CA GLU A 103 1.86 -30.09 -24.11
C GLU A 103 1.74 -31.62 -24.04
N ALA A 104 1.45 -32.18 -22.86
CA ALA A 104 1.25 -33.62 -22.70
C ALA A 104 0.07 -34.17 -23.55
N LEU A 105 -1.01 -33.41 -23.69
CA LEU A 105 -2.14 -33.79 -24.55
C LEU A 105 -1.77 -33.77 -26.03
N LEU A 106 -1.00 -32.76 -26.47
CA LEU A 106 -0.52 -32.67 -27.84
C LEU A 106 0.46 -33.80 -28.17
N GLU A 107 1.38 -34.15 -27.26
CA GLU A 107 2.29 -35.28 -27.44
C GLU A 107 1.54 -36.60 -27.58
N HIS A 108 0.52 -36.83 -26.74
CA HIS A 108 -0.32 -38.01 -26.82
C HIS A 108 -1.10 -38.11 -28.15
N ASP A 109 -1.70 -37.02 -28.60
CA ASP A 109 -2.42 -36.96 -29.87
C ASP A 109 -1.50 -37.19 -31.07
N LEU A 110 -0.28 -36.62 -31.04
CA LEU A 110 0.73 -36.82 -32.07
C LEU A 110 1.21 -38.27 -32.13
N ALA A 111 1.42 -38.91 -30.97
CA ALA A 111 1.78 -40.32 -30.88
C ALA A 111 0.68 -41.23 -31.45
N ALA A 112 -0.59 -40.96 -31.12
CA ALA A 112 -1.73 -41.71 -31.64
C ALA A 112 -1.90 -41.56 -33.16
N ARG A 113 -1.69 -40.35 -33.71
CA ARG A 113 -1.75 -40.11 -35.15
C ARG A 113 -0.64 -40.84 -35.92
N LYS A 114 0.59 -40.88 -35.38
CA LYS A 114 1.70 -41.64 -35.99
C LYS A 114 1.41 -43.14 -36.04
N ASP A 115 0.91 -43.72 -34.94
CA ASP A 115 0.52 -45.13 -34.91
C ASP A 115 -0.60 -45.45 -35.92
N GLN A 116 -1.52 -44.52 -36.17
CA GLN A 116 -2.54 -44.68 -37.20
C GLN A 116 -1.98 -44.61 -38.63
N GLU A 117 -1.00 -43.73 -38.87
CA GLU A 117 -0.32 -43.59 -40.17
C GLU A 117 0.54 -44.82 -40.48
N ASP A 118 1.30 -45.33 -39.51
CA ASP A 118 2.09 -46.55 -39.65
C ASP A 118 1.21 -47.78 -39.96
N ARG A 119 0.07 -47.94 -39.29
CA ARG A 119 -0.91 -49.01 -39.59
C ARG A 119 -1.58 -48.86 -40.95
N GLY A 120 -1.82 -47.62 -41.38
CA GLY A 120 -2.37 -47.34 -42.71
C GLY A 120 -1.38 -47.62 -43.84
N ALA A 121 -0.09 -47.36 -43.60
CA ALA A 121 1.00 -47.63 -44.54
C ALA A 121 1.30 -49.14 -44.69
N ASP A 122 1.22 -49.91 -43.60
CA ASP A 122 1.37 -51.37 -43.60
C ASP A 122 0.25 -52.04 -44.42
N ASN A 123 -1.01 -51.69 -44.16
CA ASN A 123 -2.18 -52.23 -44.87
C ASN A 123 -2.30 -51.76 -46.35
N GLY A 124 -1.52 -50.75 -46.75
CA GLY A 124 -1.48 -50.22 -48.12
C GLY A 124 -0.47 -50.92 -49.03
N MET A 125 0.57 -51.56 -48.48
CA MET A 125 1.57 -52.32 -49.25
C MET A 125 1.07 -53.71 -49.68
N ASP A 126 0.00 -54.22 -49.07
CA ASP A 126 -0.59 -55.52 -49.35
C ASP A 126 -1.45 -55.54 -50.62
N HIS A 127 -1.76 -54.37 -51.16
CA HIS A 127 -2.72 -54.18 -52.25
C HIS A 127 -2.11 -53.70 -53.57
N GLU A 128 -0.79 -53.67 -53.73
CA GLU A 128 -0.18 -53.41 -55.04
C GLU A 128 -0.37 -54.66 -55.93
N PRO A 129 -1.22 -54.60 -56.98
CA PRO A 129 -1.46 -55.77 -57.81
C PRO A 129 -0.20 -56.05 -58.63
N PRO A 130 0.23 -57.32 -58.76
CA PRO A 130 1.41 -57.64 -59.55
C PRO A 130 1.23 -57.12 -60.97
N GLY A 131 2.17 -56.25 -61.37
CA GLY A 131 2.26 -55.69 -62.71
C GLY A 131 2.18 -56.79 -63.76
N ARG A 132 1.35 -56.53 -64.78
CA ARG A 132 1.11 -57.40 -65.94
C ARG A 132 2.38 -57.75 -66.71
#